data_AF-A0A951BNV1-F1
#
_entry.id   AF-A0A951BNV1-F1
#
_cell.length_a   1.000
_cell.length_b   1.000
_cell.length_c   1.000
_cell.angle_alpha   90.00
_cell.angle_beta   90.00
_cell.angle_gamma   90.00
#
_symmetry.space_group_name_H-M   'P 1'
#
loop_
_entity.id
_entity.type
_entity.pdbx_description
1 polymer ?
#
loop_
_entity_poly.entity_id
_entity_poly.type
_entity_poly.pdbx_seq_one_letter_code
_entity_poly.pdbx_strand_id
1 'polypeptide(L)' 'MSRPGYYGWLGRPASLRDQENEYSLKQTTRIHADSGETYGSPRVHAELTLGLGLSVNLQRVARLMRA' A
#
# COMPACT_ATOMS: atom_id res chain seq x y z
N MET A 1 -21.58 -9.69 -7.83
CA MET A 1 -20.88 -8.55 -7.22
C MET A 1 -19.44 -8.95 -7.01
N SER A 2 -18.57 -8.67 -7.98
CA SER A 2 -17.16 -9.08 -7.95
C SER A 2 -16.33 -7.85 -7.58
N ARG A 3 -15.63 -7.93 -6.44
CA ARG A 3 -14.63 -6.93 -6.01
C ARG A 3 -13.57 -6.86 -7.13
N PRO A 4 -13.23 -5.68 -7.67
CA PRO A 4 -12.34 -5.60 -8.81
C PRO A 4 -10.98 -6.20 -8.43
N GLY A 5 -10.54 -7.18 -9.23
CA GLY A 5 -9.27 -7.86 -9.06
C GLY A 5 -8.12 -6.89 -9.30
N TYR A 6 -7.51 -6.40 -8.22
CA TYR A 6 -6.29 -5.60 -8.24
C TYR A 6 -5.01 -6.45 -8.49
N TYR A 7 -5.15 -7.74 -8.81
CA TYR A 7 -4.03 -8.67 -8.98
C TYR A 7 -3.94 -9.21 -10.42
N GLY A 8 -3.96 -8.32 -11.40
CA GLY A 8 -3.85 -8.63 -12.83
C GLY A 8 -2.41 -8.76 -13.36
N TRP A 9 -1.43 -9.17 -12.55
CA TRP A 9 -0.02 -9.37 -12.94
C TRP A 9 0.40 -10.85 -12.97
N LEU A 10 -0.56 -11.78 -13.07
CA LEU A 10 -0.30 -13.21 -13.25
C LEU A 10 0.50 -13.46 -14.54
N GLY A 11 1.80 -13.70 -14.44
CA GLY A 11 2.56 -14.27 -15.55
C GLY A 11 4.08 -14.09 -15.49
N ARG A 12 4.62 -13.22 -14.63
CA ARG A 12 6.08 -13.09 -14.42
C ARG A 12 6.44 -13.53 -13.01
N PRO A 13 7.58 -14.21 -12.77
CA PRO A 13 8.04 -14.42 -11.40
C PRO A 13 8.12 -13.04 -10.73
N ALA A 14 7.30 -12.84 -9.70
CA ALA A 14 7.16 -11.55 -9.04
C ALA A 14 8.55 -11.06 -8.65
N SER A 15 8.99 -9.98 -9.30
CA SER A 15 10.28 -9.41 -9.00
C SER A 15 10.28 -8.98 -7.53
N LEU A 16 11.44 -8.88 -6.89
CA LEU A 16 11.52 -8.42 -5.48
C LEU A 16 10.75 -7.10 -5.28
N ARG A 17 10.74 -6.24 -6.32
CA ARG A 17 10.00 -4.98 -6.36
C ARG A 17 8.48 -5.14 -6.38
N ASP A 18 7.96 -6.20 -6.99
CA ASP A 18 6.52 -6.48 -7.03
C ASP A 18 6.04 -6.99 -5.66
N GLN A 19 6.85 -7.82 -4.99
CA GLN A 19 6.57 -8.26 -3.62
C GLN A 19 6.60 -7.09 -2.63
N GLU A 20 7.59 -6.21 -2.73
CA GLU A 20 7.65 -4.98 -1.94
C GLU A 20 6.45 -4.06 -2.22
N ASN A 21 6.01 -3.98 -3.49
CA ASN A 21 4.81 -3.24 -3.88
C ASN A 21 3.56 -3.80 -3.24
N GLU A 22 3.33 -5.11 -3.38
CA GLU A 22 2.17 -5.78 -2.78
C GLU A 22 2.16 -5.64 -1.27
N TYR A 23 3.31 -5.80 -0.63
CA TYR A 23 3.45 -5.63 0.80
C TYR A 23 3.11 -4.20 1.23
N SER A 24 3.69 -3.20 0.56
CA SER A 24 3.41 -1.79 0.83
C SER A 24 1.92 -1.45 0.65
N LEU A 25 1.28 -1.99 -0.39
CA LEU A 25 -0.17 -1.85 -0.64
C LEU A 25 -0.99 -2.41 0.51
N LYS A 26 -0.73 -3.66 0.90
CA LYS A 26 -1.45 -4.33 2.00
C LYS A 26 -1.35 -3.52 3.30
N GLN A 27 -0.16 -3.02 3.62
CA GLN A 27 0.03 -2.21 4.83
C GLN A 27 -0.65 -0.83 4.72
N THR A 28 -0.58 -0.19 3.56
CA THR A 28 -1.24 1.11 3.31
C THR A 28 -2.75 1.00 3.52
N THR A 29 -3.39 0.01 2.91
CA THR A 29 -4.84 -0.23 3.05
C THR A 29 -5.20 -0.59 4.49
N ARG A 30 -4.39 -1.42 5.17
CA ARG A 30 -4.63 -1.80 6.55
C ARG A 30 -4.59 -0.60 7.49
N ILE A 31 -3.54 0.21 7.44
CA ILE A 31 -3.40 1.40 8.29
C ILE A 31 -4.54 2.39 8.02
N HIS A 32 -4.90 2.59 6.75
CA HIS A 32 -5.99 3.47 6.39
C HIS A 32 -7.33 2.96 6.97
N ALA A 33 -7.62 1.66 6.84
CA ALA A 33 -8.82 1.05 7.39
C ALA A 33 -8.84 1.05 8.93
N ASP A 34 -7.73 0.72 9.58
CA ASP A 34 -7.59 0.73 11.06
C ASP A 34 -7.80 2.15 11.62
N SER A 35 -7.43 3.18 10.86
CA SER A 35 -7.70 4.59 11.20
C SER A 35 -9.14 5.06 10.93
N GLY A 36 -10.02 4.17 10.45
CA GLY A 36 -11.37 4.51 10.02
C GLY A 36 -11.38 5.46 8.82
N GLU A 37 -10.48 5.26 7.86
CA GLU A 37 -10.32 6.05 6.63
C GLU A 37 -10.04 7.55 6.87
N THR A 38 -9.73 7.92 8.11
CA THR A 38 -9.48 9.32 8.50
C THR A 38 -8.06 9.76 8.15
N TYR A 39 -7.12 8.80 8.06
CA TYR A 39 -5.72 9.13 7.77
C TYR A 39 -5.49 9.29 6.28
N GLY A 40 -5.12 10.52 5.88
CA GLY A 40 -4.59 10.78 4.55
C GLY A 40 -3.16 10.23 4.36
N SER A 41 -2.66 10.33 3.13
CA SER A 41 -1.35 9.80 2.74
C SER A 41 -0.16 10.21 3.63
N PRO A 42 -0.09 11.42 4.24
CA PRO A 42 1.01 11.78 5.12
C PRO A 42 1.04 10.96 6.42
N ARG A 43 -0.13 10.69 7.01
CA ARG A 43 -0.23 9.90 8.26
C ARG A 43 0.02 8.42 7.98
N VAL A 44 -0.58 7.88 6.92
CA VAL A 44 -0.32 6.50 6.52
C VAL A 44 1.17 6.27 6.23
N HIS A 45 1.83 7.21 5.56
CA HIS A 45 3.28 7.17 5.34
C HIS A 45 4.08 7.18 6.64
N ALA A 46 3.70 8.00 7.62
CA ALA A 46 4.36 8.04 8.93
C ALA A 46 4.23 6.70 9.66
N GLU A 47 3.06 6.08 9.64
CA GLU A 47 2.86 4.73 10.23
C GLU A 47 3.68 3.65 9.50
N LEU A 48 3.77 3.71 8.18
CA LEU A 48 4.58 2.78 7.38
C LEU A 48 6.08 2.93 7.69
N THR A 49 6.58 4.15 7.80
CA THR A 49 8.01 4.44 8.03
C THR A 49 8.41 4.29 9.49
N LEU A 50 7.67 4.90 10.41
CA LEU A 50 8.00 4.93 11.85
C LEU A 50 7.47 3.71 12.60
N GLY A 51 6.27 3.22 12.26
CA GLY A 51 5.67 2.07 12.93
C GLY A 51 6.18 0.73 12.38
N LEU A 52 6.33 0.62 11.06
CA LEU A 52 6.73 -0.63 10.39
C LEU A 52 8.18 -0.61 9.87
N GLY A 53 8.89 0.52 9.94
CA GLY A 53 10.27 0.62 9.47
C GLY A 53 10.43 0.56 7.94
N LEU A 54 9.34 0.76 7.17
CA LEU A 54 9.37 0.63 5.72
C LEU A 54 9.85 1.90 5.05
N SER A 55 10.91 1.79 4.24
CA SER A 55 11.39 2.91 3.43
C SER A 55 10.54 3.08 2.16
N VAL A 56 9.37 3.71 2.31
CA VAL A 56 8.47 4.06 1.20
C VAL A 56 8.39 5.57 1.02
N ASN A 57 8.20 6.04 -0.22
CA ASN A 57 8.02 7.47 -0.49
C ASN A 57 6.54 7.87 -0.34
N LEU A 58 6.27 9.04 0.24
CA LEU A 58 4.94 9.63 0.38
C LEU A 58 4.16 9.68 -0.96
N GLN A 59 4.82 10.03 -2.07
CA GLN A 59 4.19 10.06 -3.39
C GLN A 59 3.70 8.67 -3.83
N ARG A 60 4.44 7.61 -3.47
CA ARG A 60 4.04 6.22 -3.74
C ARG A 60 2.78 5.89 -2.93
N VAL A 61 2.76 6.19 -1.64
CA VAL A 61 1.60 5.98 -0.76
C VAL A 61 0.38 6.72 -1.30
N ALA A 62 0.53 8.00 -1.65
CA ALA A 62 -0.54 8.81 -2.22
C ALA A 62 -1.10 8.23 -3.53
N ARG A 63 -0.25 7.67 -4.39
CA ARG A 63 -0.68 6.99 -5.62
C ARG A 63 -1.42 5.69 -5.31
N LEU A 64 -0.93 4.90 -4.35
CA LEU A 64 -1.56 3.65 -3.94
C LEU A 64 -2.93 3.86 -3.29
N MET A 65 -3.13 4.97 -2.57
CA MET A 65 -4.42 5.34 -1.99
C MET A 65 -5.43 5.88 -3.02
N ARG A 66 -4.99 6.26 -4.23
CA ARG A 66 -5.86 6.77 -5.30
C ARG A 66 -6.32 5.71 -6.30
N ALA A 67 -5.70 4.53 -6.29
CA ALA A 67 -6.00 3.43 -7.21
C ALA A 67 -7.13 2.56 -6.65
#